data_AF-A0AA96QJM7-F1
#
_entry.id   AF-A0AA96QJM7-F1
#
_cell.length_a   1.000
_cell.length_b   1.000
_cell.length_c   1.000
_cell.angle_alpha   90.00
_cell.angle_beta   90.00
_cell.angle_gamma   90.00
#
_symmetry.space_group_name_H-M   'P 1'
#
loop_
_entity.id
_entity.type
_entity.pdbx_description
1 polymer ?
#
loop_
_entity_poly.entity_id
_entity_poly.type
_entity_poly.pdbx_seq_one_letter_code
_entity_poly.pdbx_strand_id
1 'polypeptide(L)'
;MLREGPIPQALQGLLEYLVGVLFVAAPFLFGFTDEGLATAASIASGVVFLVIAATSESPTGLVKQLPPAVHVLFDVVLALLLIVTPFVLGFSGVAVPRNLFLISGVVWLLVTIGSRYGKKPLPTAAPVSTAQPESARGQAAGQSPLGPRAAAPSTSPSSIGSSTVGLSSAAPRADRPPTGPSTPREASTRAGTDGSKPGPLDGGQRPR
;
A
#
# COMPACT_ATOMS: atom_id res chain seq x y z
N MET A 1 22.22 3.25 -3.28
CA MET A 1 21.98 4.40 -2.38
C MET A 1 21.12 5.41 -3.15
N LEU A 2 19.84 5.55 -2.80
CA LEU A 2 18.91 6.43 -3.53
C LEU A 2 18.89 7.82 -2.88
N ARG A 3 19.05 8.89 -3.68
CA ARG A 3 19.13 10.27 -3.18
C ARG A 3 17.80 10.70 -2.54
N GLU A 4 17.86 11.17 -1.31
CA GLU A 4 16.74 11.73 -0.53
C GLU A 4 16.05 12.87 -1.28
N GLY A 5 14.71 12.87 -1.28
CA GLY A 5 13.89 13.96 -1.82
C GLY A 5 13.52 14.99 -0.75
N PRO A 6 12.95 16.16 -1.12
CA PRO A 6 12.54 17.19 -0.16
C PRO A 6 11.51 16.71 0.88
N ILE A 7 10.79 15.62 0.58
CA ILE A 7 9.97 14.87 1.54
C ILE A 7 10.58 13.47 1.68
N PRO A 8 10.93 13.02 2.91
CA PRO A 8 11.44 11.67 3.13
C PRO A 8 10.42 10.59 2.72
N GLN A 9 10.87 9.51 2.08
CA GLN A 9 9.99 8.38 1.73
C GLN A 9 9.39 7.69 2.97
N ALA A 10 10.06 7.76 4.12
CA ALA A 10 9.51 7.34 5.41
C ALA A 10 8.36 8.24 5.91
N LEU A 11 8.36 9.53 5.58
CA LEU A 11 7.29 10.46 5.97
C LEU A 11 6.04 10.24 5.11
N GLN A 12 6.22 9.98 3.81
CA GLN A 12 5.13 9.61 2.91
C GLN A 12 4.42 8.33 3.39
N GLY A 13 5.17 7.25 3.63
CA GLY A 13 4.61 6.00 4.16
C GLY A 13 3.98 6.13 5.55
N LEU A 14 4.52 6.99 6.43
CA LEU A 14 3.89 7.31 7.71
C LEU A 14 2.55 8.05 7.53
N LEU A 15 2.47 8.98 6.59
CA LEU A 15 1.22 9.68 6.24
C LEU A 15 0.16 8.70 5.71
N GLU A 16 0.55 7.70 4.91
CA GLU A 16 -0.38 6.66 4.43
C GLU A 16 -0.97 5.84 5.58
N TYR A 17 -0.15 5.41 6.55
CA TYR A 17 -0.65 4.73 7.75
C TYR A 17 -1.58 5.63 8.57
N LEU A 18 -1.25 6.91 8.75
CA LEU A 18 -2.07 7.86 9.50
C LEU A 18 -3.41 8.13 8.80
N VAL A 19 -3.42 8.35 7.48
CA VAL A 19 -4.65 8.52 6.68
C VAL A 19 -5.47 7.23 6.65
N GLY A 20 -4.81 6.07 6.53
CA GLY A 20 -5.46 4.76 6.57
C GLY A 20 -6.19 4.49 7.89
N VAL A 21 -5.52 4.68 9.02
CA VAL A 21 -6.13 4.59 10.36
C VAL A 21 -7.25 5.62 10.54
N LEU A 22 -7.02 6.87 10.11
CA LEU A 22 -8.03 7.93 10.19
C LEU A 22 -9.30 7.56 9.41
N PHE A 23 -9.19 7.00 8.20
CA PHE A 23 -10.35 6.62 7.39
C PHE A 23 -11.12 5.42 7.95
N VAL A 24 -10.45 4.48 8.62
CA VAL A 24 -11.11 3.39 9.36
C VAL A 24 -11.82 3.94 10.60
N ALA A 25 -11.22 4.89 11.32
CA ALA A 25 -11.79 5.50 12.53
C ALA A 25 -12.85 6.58 12.23
N ALA A 26 -12.84 7.18 11.04
CA ALA A 26 -13.64 8.36 10.69
C ALA A 26 -15.16 8.22 10.91
N PRO A 27 -15.84 7.10 10.58
CA PRO A 27 -17.28 6.96 10.83
C PRO A 27 -17.64 7.14 12.31
N PHE A 28 -16.78 6.64 13.19
CA PHE A 28 -16.93 6.69 14.64
C PHE A 28 -16.50 8.05 15.23
N LEU A 29 -15.44 8.65 14.70
CA LEU A 29 -14.92 9.96 15.13
C LEU A 29 -15.82 11.14 14.72
N PHE A 30 -16.46 11.04 13.56
CA PHE A 30 -17.28 12.12 12.98
C PHE A 30 -18.79 11.79 12.93
N GLY A 31 -19.21 10.67 13.52
CA GLY A 31 -20.62 10.34 13.74
C GLY A 31 -21.44 10.10 12.46
N PHE A 32 -20.87 9.44 11.45
CA PHE A 32 -21.60 9.08 10.22
C PHE A 32 -21.82 7.56 10.04
N THR A 33 -21.75 6.78 11.12
CA THR A 33 -21.95 5.31 11.10
C THR A 33 -23.23 4.86 10.40
N ASP A 34 -24.32 5.63 10.52
CA ASP A 34 -25.62 5.32 9.94
C ASP A 34 -25.68 5.51 8.41
N GLU A 35 -24.75 6.29 7.85
CA GLU A 35 -24.57 6.50 6.40
C GLU A 35 -23.89 5.29 5.77
N GLY A 36 -24.62 4.16 5.65
CA GLY A 36 -24.05 2.84 5.36
C GLY A 36 -23.05 2.78 4.20
N LEU A 37 -23.34 3.46 3.07
CA LEU A 37 -22.41 3.53 1.94
C LEU A 37 -21.17 4.40 2.21
N ALA A 38 -21.32 5.53 2.91
CA ALA A 38 -20.19 6.38 3.29
C ALA A 38 -19.28 5.70 4.33
N THR A 39 -19.88 5.02 5.31
CA THR A 39 -19.18 4.22 6.32
C THR A 39 -18.41 3.07 5.68
N ALA A 40 -19.06 2.27 4.82
CA ALA A 40 -18.40 1.19 4.09
C ALA A 40 -17.25 1.73 3.21
N ALA A 41 -17.48 2.81 2.47
CA ALA A 41 -16.47 3.45 1.65
C ALA A 41 -15.29 3.99 2.47
N SER A 42 -15.54 4.58 3.65
CA SER A 42 -14.50 5.14 4.51
C SER A 42 -13.59 4.04 5.04
N ILE A 43 -14.18 2.99 5.61
CA ILE A 43 -13.44 1.84 6.14
C ILE A 43 -12.68 1.13 5.01
N ALA A 44 -13.30 0.90 3.86
CA ALA A 44 -12.64 0.28 2.71
C ALA A 44 -11.45 1.12 2.19
N SER A 45 -11.63 2.43 2.04
CA SER A 45 -10.55 3.34 1.60
C SER A 45 -9.39 3.32 2.59
N GLY A 46 -9.68 3.37 3.89
CA GLY A 46 -8.66 3.30 4.95
C GLY A 46 -7.89 1.97 4.94
N VAL A 47 -8.58 0.85 4.80
CA VAL A 47 -7.95 -0.48 4.65
C VAL A 47 -7.06 -0.54 3.41
N VAL A 48 -7.49 0.02 2.26
CA VAL A 48 -6.69 0.01 1.02
C VAL A 48 -5.41 0.86 1.19
N PHE A 49 -5.47 2.03 1.84
CA PHE A 49 -4.26 2.79 2.23
C PHE A 49 -3.31 1.96 3.09
N LEU A 50 -3.82 1.28 4.14
CA LEU A 50 -3.01 0.45 5.03
C LEU A 50 -2.33 -0.71 4.29
N VAL A 51 -3.04 -1.34 3.35
CA VAL A 51 -2.48 -2.43 2.51
C VAL A 51 -1.39 -1.91 1.57
N ILE A 52 -1.57 -0.74 0.94
CA ILE A 52 -0.55 -0.14 0.06
C ILE A 52 0.69 0.28 0.87
N ALA A 53 0.51 0.94 2.01
CA ALA A 53 1.60 1.31 2.91
C ALA A 53 2.41 0.09 3.40
N ALA A 54 1.70 -0.99 3.77
CA ALA A 54 2.32 -2.23 4.23
C ALA A 54 3.03 -3.02 3.11
N THR A 55 2.61 -2.88 1.85
CA THR A 55 3.18 -3.61 0.69
C THR A 55 4.17 -2.79 -0.15
N SER A 56 4.33 -1.51 0.14
CA SER A 56 5.29 -0.59 -0.52
C SER A 56 6.75 -0.96 -0.23
N GLU A 57 7.65 -0.72 -1.20
CA GLU A 57 9.12 -0.74 -0.98
C GLU A 57 9.64 0.45 -0.15
N SER A 58 8.80 1.05 0.70
CA SER A 58 9.18 2.16 1.59
C SER A 58 9.96 1.70 2.83
N PRO A 59 10.60 2.62 3.59
CA PRO A 59 11.23 2.29 4.87
C PRO A 59 10.25 1.77 5.93
N THR A 60 8.95 2.08 5.79
CA THR A 60 7.85 1.69 6.68
C THR A 60 7.03 0.51 6.15
N GLY A 61 7.38 -0.03 4.98
CA GLY A 61 6.72 -1.19 4.38
C GLY A 61 7.10 -2.49 5.07
N LEU A 62 6.10 -3.31 5.38
CA LEU A 62 6.25 -4.62 6.02
C LEU A 62 6.66 -5.70 5.01
N VAL A 63 6.11 -5.63 3.80
CA VAL A 63 6.31 -6.58 2.70
C VAL A 63 6.75 -5.80 1.47
N LYS A 64 8.02 -5.86 1.11
CA LYS A 64 8.59 -5.02 0.03
C LYS A 64 8.27 -5.64 -1.34
N GLN A 65 7.10 -5.29 -1.89
CA GLN A 65 6.56 -5.88 -3.11
C GLN A 65 6.04 -4.88 -4.17
N LEU A 66 5.62 -3.66 -3.79
CA LEU A 66 5.19 -2.62 -4.73
C LEU A 66 6.36 -1.70 -5.09
N PRO A 67 6.86 -1.73 -6.35
CA PRO A 67 7.93 -0.83 -6.76
C PRO A 67 7.49 0.65 -6.72
N PRO A 68 8.42 1.60 -6.51
CA PRO A 68 8.09 3.04 -6.37
C PRO A 68 7.37 3.71 -7.57
N ALA A 69 7.25 3.03 -8.71
CA ALA A 69 6.41 3.47 -9.83
C ALA A 69 4.94 3.04 -9.66
N VAL A 70 4.70 1.79 -9.23
CA VAL A 70 3.36 1.23 -9.00
C VAL A 70 2.72 1.86 -7.76
N HIS A 71 3.50 2.09 -6.71
CA HIS A 71 3.07 2.74 -5.48
C HIS A 71 2.43 4.13 -5.73
N VAL A 72 3.06 4.99 -6.54
CA VAL A 72 2.51 6.31 -6.87
C VAL A 72 1.40 6.26 -7.92
N LEU A 73 1.33 5.21 -8.76
CA LEU A 73 0.12 4.97 -9.56
C LEU A 73 -1.08 4.73 -8.63
N PHE A 74 -0.91 3.93 -7.57
CA PHE A 74 -1.93 3.75 -6.54
C PHE A 74 -2.26 5.05 -5.81
N ASP A 75 -1.28 5.88 -5.42
CA ASP A 75 -1.56 7.18 -4.79
C ASP A 75 -2.49 8.06 -5.63
N VAL A 76 -2.19 8.23 -6.92
CA VAL A 76 -3.01 9.04 -7.83
C VAL A 76 -4.39 8.42 -8.03
N VAL A 77 -4.47 7.09 -8.17
CA VAL A 77 -5.75 6.37 -8.30
C VAL A 77 -6.60 6.50 -7.03
N LEU A 78 -6.02 6.35 -5.83
CA LEU A 78 -6.72 6.51 -4.55
C LEU A 78 -7.19 7.95 -4.34
N ALA A 79 -6.36 8.94 -4.65
CA ALA A 79 -6.72 10.35 -4.55
C ALA A 79 -7.91 10.71 -5.46
N LEU A 80 -7.91 10.21 -6.70
CA LEU A 80 -9.03 10.37 -7.64
C LEU A 80 -10.27 9.58 -7.18
N LEU A 81 -10.10 8.36 -6.66
CA LEU A 81 -11.20 7.59 -6.07
C LEU A 81 -11.85 8.35 -4.91
N LEU A 82 -11.08 8.89 -3.97
CA LEU A 82 -11.58 9.69 -2.86
C LEU A 82 -12.43 10.88 -3.35
N ILE A 83 -11.98 11.60 -4.39
CA ILE A 83 -12.72 12.73 -4.96
C ILE A 83 -14.03 12.28 -5.62
N VAL A 84 -14.03 11.15 -6.33
CA VAL A 84 -15.17 10.67 -7.14
C VAL A 84 -16.20 9.87 -6.33
N THR A 85 -15.76 9.14 -5.30
CA THR A 85 -16.58 8.26 -4.46
C THR A 85 -17.85 8.89 -3.88
N PRO A 86 -17.85 10.11 -3.28
CA PRO A 86 -19.07 10.71 -2.74
C PRO A 86 -20.17 10.94 -3.80
N PHE A 87 -19.79 11.13 -5.07
CA PHE A 87 -20.74 11.31 -6.16
C PHE A 87 -21.24 9.96 -6.69
N VAL A 88 -20.35 8.97 -6.88
CA VAL A 88 -20.69 7.64 -7.39
C VAL A 88 -21.50 6.81 -6.38
N LEU A 89 -21.24 6.95 -5.08
CA LEU A 89 -21.97 6.27 -4.01
C LEU A 89 -23.08 7.13 -3.38
N GLY A 90 -23.46 8.24 -4.02
CA GLY A 90 -24.64 9.05 -3.66
C GLY A 90 -24.55 9.90 -2.39
N PHE A 91 -23.55 9.71 -1.51
CA PHE A 91 -23.45 10.42 -0.23
C PHE A 91 -22.95 11.89 -0.34
N SER A 92 -22.81 12.44 -1.55
CA SER A 92 -22.47 13.86 -1.79
C SER A 92 -23.47 14.87 -1.18
N GLY A 93 -24.69 14.46 -0.83
CA GLY A 93 -25.61 15.28 -0.04
C GLY A 93 -25.15 15.49 1.41
N VAL A 94 -24.44 14.50 1.99
CA VAL A 94 -24.09 14.45 3.41
C VAL A 94 -22.76 15.15 3.65
N ALA A 95 -22.81 16.31 4.32
CA ALA A 95 -21.68 17.24 4.35
C ALA A 95 -20.40 16.67 4.99
N VAL A 96 -20.53 15.90 6.08
CA VAL A 96 -19.38 15.36 6.83
C VAL A 96 -18.55 14.37 6.00
N PRO A 97 -19.09 13.21 5.55
CA PRO A 97 -18.32 12.26 4.77
C PRO A 97 -17.91 12.81 3.39
N ARG A 98 -18.76 13.61 2.72
CA ARG A 98 -18.36 14.28 1.47
C ARG A 98 -17.12 15.15 1.69
N ASN A 99 -17.14 16.03 2.70
CA ASN A 99 -16.04 16.96 2.91
C ASN A 99 -14.75 16.22 3.30
N LEU A 100 -14.83 15.16 4.12
CA LEU A 100 -13.69 14.29 4.42
C LEU A 100 -13.08 13.70 3.14
N PHE A 101 -13.90 13.06 2.29
CA PHE A 101 -13.45 12.44 1.05
C PHE A 101 -12.84 13.45 0.07
N LEU A 102 -13.49 14.60 -0.15
CA LEU A 102 -12.99 15.65 -1.05
C LEU A 102 -11.69 16.29 -0.54
N ILE A 103 -11.63 16.66 0.75
CA ILE A 103 -10.44 17.32 1.32
C ILE A 103 -9.27 16.34 1.33
N SER A 104 -9.45 15.12 1.83
CA SER A 104 -8.37 14.11 1.85
C SER A 104 -7.93 13.71 0.45
N GLY A 105 -8.85 13.56 -0.52
CA GLY A 105 -8.50 13.25 -1.90
C GLY A 105 -7.69 14.36 -2.58
N VAL A 106 -8.09 15.62 -2.42
CA VAL A 106 -7.34 16.77 -2.97
C VAL A 106 -5.99 16.95 -2.27
N VAL A 107 -5.94 16.83 -0.93
CA VAL A 107 -4.68 16.91 -0.17
C VAL A 107 -3.73 15.79 -0.56
N TRP A 108 -4.22 14.55 -0.71
CA TRP A 108 -3.39 13.43 -1.16
C TRP A 108 -2.81 13.69 -2.55
N LEU A 109 -3.67 14.08 -3.51
CA LEU A 109 -3.25 14.40 -4.87
C LEU A 109 -2.16 15.48 -4.90
N LEU A 110 -2.31 16.54 -4.09
CA LEU A 110 -1.32 17.62 -3.99
C LEU A 110 0.00 17.16 -3.36
N VAL A 111 -0.02 16.28 -2.36
CA VAL A 111 1.18 15.70 -1.75
C VAL A 111 1.91 14.78 -2.74
N THR A 112 1.18 13.89 -3.43
CA THR A 112 1.73 12.99 -4.45
C THR A 112 2.32 13.74 -5.64
N ILE A 113 1.68 14.83 -6.10
CA ILE A 113 2.19 15.66 -7.19
C ILE A 113 3.38 16.52 -6.73
N GLY A 114 3.28 17.17 -5.57
CA GLY A 114 4.32 18.03 -5.01
C GLY A 114 5.63 17.28 -4.73
N SER A 115 5.53 16.08 -4.14
CA SER A 115 6.69 15.21 -3.90
C SER A 115 7.38 14.74 -5.19
N ARG A 116 6.67 14.68 -6.32
CA ARG A 116 7.24 14.33 -7.64
C ARG A 116 7.93 15.49 -8.35
N TYR A 117 7.50 16.74 -8.18
CA TYR A 117 8.21 17.89 -8.76
C TYR A 117 9.51 18.26 -8.02
N GLY A 118 9.74 17.69 -6.83
CA GLY A 118 10.94 17.87 -6.01
C GLY A 118 12.25 17.25 -6.53
N LYS A 119 12.51 17.28 -7.86
CA LYS A 119 13.83 17.11 -8.50
C LYS A 119 13.77 17.34 -10.01
N LYS A 120 14.47 18.37 -10.49
CA LYS A 120 15.27 18.25 -11.72
C LYS A 120 16.72 18.03 -11.29
N PRO A 121 17.40 16.97 -11.74
CA PRO A 121 18.84 17.05 -11.89
C PRO A 121 19.11 18.19 -12.87
N LEU A 122 19.69 19.30 -12.40
CA LEU A 122 20.49 20.11 -13.31
C LEU A 122 21.50 19.16 -13.96
N PRO A 123 21.69 19.19 -15.30
CA PRO A 123 22.76 18.44 -15.93
C PRO A 123 24.05 18.83 -15.23
N THR A 124 24.62 17.92 -14.44
CA THR A 124 25.97 18.08 -13.91
C THR A 124 26.85 18.23 -15.14
N ALA A 125 27.45 19.41 -15.30
CA ALA A 125 28.34 19.68 -16.42
C ALA A 125 29.29 18.49 -16.54
N ALA A 126 29.29 17.85 -17.72
CA ALA A 126 29.92 16.55 -17.88
C ALA A 126 31.36 16.60 -17.34
N PRO A 127 31.85 15.57 -16.63
CA PRO A 127 33.21 15.57 -16.13
C PRO A 127 34.12 15.82 -17.34
N VAL A 128 34.79 16.98 -17.34
CA VAL A 128 35.64 17.38 -18.46
C VAL A 128 36.82 16.43 -18.43
N SER A 129 36.72 15.39 -19.26
CA SER A 129 37.80 14.44 -19.47
C SER A 129 38.86 15.12 -20.33
N THR A 130 39.58 16.06 -19.72
CA THR A 130 40.93 16.42 -20.16
C THR A 130 41.76 15.15 -20.04
N ALA A 131 41.83 14.39 -21.13
CA ALA A 131 42.62 13.18 -21.21
C ALA A 131 44.06 13.50 -20.79
N GLN A 132 44.67 12.61 -20.02
CA GLN A 132 46.07 12.66 -19.65
C GLN A 132 46.87 11.74 -20.58
N PRO A 133 47.67 12.30 -21.52
CA PRO A 133 48.68 11.52 -22.23
C PRO A 133 50.09 12.12 -22.08
N GLU A 134 50.54 12.49 -20.87
CA GLU A 134 51.98 12.67 -20.64
C GLU A 134 52.66 11.34 -20.35
N SER A 135 53.31 10.84 -21.40
CA SER A 135 54.19 9.67 -21.40
C SER A 135 55.34 9.85 -20.41
N ALA A 136 55.49 8.92 -19.45
CA ALA A 136 56.65 8.88 -18.56
C ALA A 136 57.94 8.66 -19.36
N ARG A 137 58.73 9.73 -19.55
CA ARG A 137 59.92 9.76 -20.41
C ARG A 137 61.22 9.83 -19.59
N GLY A 138 61.50 8.77 -18.83
CA GLY A 138 62.75 8.50 -18.12
C GLY A 138 62.86 6.99 -17.87
N GLN A 139 63.89 6.31 -18.38
CA GLN A 139 65.20 6.11 -17.74
C GLN A 139 65.11 5.31 -16.42
N ALA A 140 65.84 4.20 -16.22
CA ALA A 140 66.75 3.45 -17.09
C ALA A 140 66.99 2.02 -16.53
N ALA A 141 68.04 1.34 -16.99
CA ALA A 141 68.64 0.14 -16.38
C ALA A 141 67.76 -1.14 -16.32
N GLY A 142 67.48 -1.72 -17.49
CA GLY A 142 67.28 -3.17 -17.57
C GLY A 142 68.63 -3.90 -17.47
N GLN A 143 68.75 -4.87 -16.57
CA GLN A 143 69.87 -5.82 -16.52
C GLN A 143 69.32 -7.25 -16.39
N SER A 144 69.64 -8.12 -17.35
CA SER A 144 69.49 -9.58 -17.21
C SER A 144 70.71 -10.17 -16.50
N PRO A 145 70.57 -11.36 -15.90
CA PRO A 145 70.85 -12.57 -16.70
C PRO A 145 69.82 -13.70 -16.53
N LEU A 146 69.70 -14.52 -17.57
CA LEU A 146 69.02 -15.83 -17.53
C LEU A 146 69.96 -16.88 -16.93
N GLY A 147 69.42 -17.82 -16.14
CA GLY A 147 70.17 -18.96 -15.59
C GLY A 147 69.26 -20.18 -15.37
N PRO A 148 69.46 -21.30 -16.08
CA PRO A 148 68.57 -22.47 -15.98
C PRO A 148 69.20 -23.64 -15.21
N ARG A 149 68.56 -24.12 -14.14
CA ARG A 149 68.72 -25.52 -13.66
C ARG A 149 67.52 -26.02 -12.86
N ALA A 150 67.21 -27.31 -13.02
CA ALA A 150 65.99 -27.95 -12.55
C ALA A 150 66.08 -28.55 -11.12
N ALA A 151 64.92 -28.69 -10.48
CA ALA A 151 64.57 -29.78 -9.56
C ALA A 151 63.03 -29.93 -9.45
N ALA A 152 62.56 -31.13 -9.08
CA ALA A 152 61.17 -31.52 -8.77
C ALA A 152 61.24 -32.70 -7.75
N PRO A 153 60.18 -33.46 -7.41
CA PRO A 153 58.71 -33.26 -7.53
C PRO A 153 57.94 -33.54 -6.21
N SER A 154 56.63 -33.20 -6.14
CA SER A 154 55.57 -33.79 -5.27
C SER A 154 54.32 -32.85 -5.26
N THR A 155 53.06 -33.28 -5.13
CA THR A 155 52.39 -34.60 -5.17
C THR A 155 50.92 -34.41 -5.58
N SER A 156 50.36 -35.35 -6.35
CA SER A 156 48.92 -35.52 -6.62
C SER A 156 48.18 -36.19 -5.42
N PRO A 157 46.83 -36.42 -5.39
CA PRO A 157 45.85 -36.34 -6.47
C PRO A 157 44.46 -35.75 -6.12
N SER A 158 43.52 -35.92 -7.05
CA SER A 158 42.14 -35.41 -7.10
C SER A 158 41.12 -36.05 -6.14
N SER A 159 40.03 -35.31 -5.88
CA SER A 159 38.66 -35.83 -5.75
C SER A 159 37.78 -35.03 -6.75
N ILE A 160 36.84 -35.61 -7.53
CA ILE A 160 35.67 -36.44 -7.19
C ILE A 160 34.70 -35.63 -6.31
N GLY A 161 33.46 -35.29 -6.71
CA GLY A 161 32.73 -35.64 -7.93
C GLY A 161 31.47 -36.44 -7.58
N SER A 162 30.36 -35.74 -7.30
CA SER A 162 29.11 -36.36 -6.81
C SER A 162 27.91 -35.81 -7.58
N SER A 163 27.04 -36.68 -8.08
CA SER A 163 25.78 -36.33 -8.75
C SER A 163 24.76 -37.45 -8.64
N THR A 164 23.79 -37.29 -7.73
CA THR A 164 22.51 -38.01 -7.65
C THR A 164 21.51 -37.03 -7.03
N VAL A 165 20.31 -36.74 -7.57
CA VAL A 165 19.22 -37.57 -8.10
C VAL A 165 18.43 -38.28 -6.98
N GLY A 166 17.16 -37.92 -6.83
CA GLY A 166 16.21 -38.55 -5.90
C GLY A 166 14.85 -37.83 -5.88
N LEU A 167 13.86 -38.35 -6.61
CA LEU A 167 12.46 -37.88 -6.56
C LEU A 167 11.66 -38.68 -5.53
N SER A 168 10.76 -38.02 -4.80
CA SER A 168 9.54 -38.62 -4.21
C SER A 168 8.57 -37.47 -3.87
N SER A 169 7.42 -37.26 -4.52
CA SER A 169 6.25 -38.13 -4.71
C SER A 169 5.29 -38.17 -3.49
N ALA A 170 4.31 -37.25 -3.45
CA ALA A 170 2.95 -37.51 -2.96
C ALA A 170 2.01 -36.31 -3.18
N ALA A 171 0.84 -36.55 -3.77
CA ALA A 171 -0.35 -35.70 -3.77
C ALA A 171 -1.57 -36.58 -4.15
N PRO A 172 -2.83 -36.12 -4.03
CA PRO A 172 -3.37 -35.11 -3.13
C PRO A 172 -4.26 -35.77 -2.05
N ARG A 173 -4.98 -34.98 -1.23
CA ARG A 173 -6.16 -35.51 -0.51
C ARG A 173 -7.27 -34.46 -0.46
N ALA A 174 -8.40 -34.77 -1.07
CA ALA A 174 -9.65 -34.04 -0.88
C ALA A 174 -10.42 -34.65 0.30
N ASP A 175 -11.23 -33.84 1.00
CA ASP A 175 -12.50 -34.28 1.59
C ASP A 175 -13.37 -33.07 2.01
N ARG A 176 -14.65 -33.10 1.61
CA ARG A 176 -15.75 -32.16 1.90
C ARG A 176 -16.98 -32.69 1.13
N PRO A 177 -18.24 -32.36 1.52
CA PRO A 177 -18.80 -31.95 2.82
C PRO A 177 -19.87 -33.02 3.20
N PRO A 178 -21.12 -32.74 3.63
CA PRO A 178 -21.67 -31.68 4.49
C PRO A 178 -22.45 -32.21 5.72
N THR A 179 -22.76 -31.32 6.67
CA THR A 179 -23.94 -31.46 7.56
C THR A 179 -24.72 -30.13 7.63
N GLY A 180 -26.04 -30.24 7.81
CA GLY A 180 -27.01 -29.17 7.56
C GLY A 180 -27.37 -28.28 8.78
N PRO A 181 -28.46 -27.49 8.66
CA PRO A 181 -28.76 -26.38 9.57
C PRO A 181 -29.51 -26.79 10.84
N SER A 182 -29.31 -26.01 11.90
CA SER A 182 -30.08 -26.05 13.15
C SER A 182 -30.72 -24.69 13.46
N THR A 183 -31.81 -24.38 12.77
CA THR A 183 -32.74 -23.31 13.20
C THR A 183 -33.58 -23.76 14.40
N PRO A 184 -33.73 -22.95 15.45
CA PRO A 184 -34.88 -23.02 16.35
C PRO A 184 -35.97 -22.07 15.85
N ARG A 185 -37.16 -22.60 15.50
CA ARG A 185 -38.37 -21.80 15.21
C ARG A 185 -39.60 -22.48 15.80
N GLU A 186 -39.91 -22.17 17.06
CA GLU A 186 -41.24 -22.22 17.69
C GLU A 186 -41.15 -21.36 18.97
N ALA A 187 -42.02 -20.40 19.33
CA ALA A 187 -43.43 -20.06 19.07
C ALA A 187 -44.39 -20.47 20.21
N SER A 188 -45.43 -19.63 20.45
CA SER A 188 -46.40 -19.72 21.57
C SER A 188 -45.78 -19.42 22.96
N THR A 189 -46.41 -18.80 23.96
CA THR A 189 -47.79 -18.31 24.23
C THR A 189 -47.68 -17.14 25.28
N ARG A 190 -48.66 -16.36 25.79
CA ARG A 190 -50.14 -16.27 25.70
C ARG A 190 -50.65 -14.88 26.19
N ALA A 191 -51.54 -14.22 25.43
CA ALA A 191 -52.42 -13.09 25.85
C ALA A 191 -51.76 -11.77 26.35
N GLY A 192 -52.46 -10.62 26.40
CA GLY A 192 -53.74 -10.29 25.76
C GLY A 192 -54.74 -9.46 26.60
N THR A 193 -54.70 -8.13 26.44
CA THR A 193 -55.77 -7.13 26.70
C THR A 193 -55.50 -5.98 25.72
N ASP A 194 -56.42 -5.55 24.86
CA ASP A 194 -57.69 -4.82 25.10
C ASP A 194 -57.46 -3.39 25.64
N GLY A 195 -58.09 -2.38 25.01
CA GLY A 195 -57.77 -0.97 25.26
C GLY A 195 -58.16 0.09 24.20
N SER A 196 -59.43 0.11 23.77
CA SER A 196 -60.14 1.31 23.26
C SER A 196 -59.81 1.93 21.87
N LYS A 197 -60.89 2.51 21.29
CA LYS A 197 -61.01 3.21 20.00
C LYS A 197 -60.24 4.55 19.89
N PRO A 198 -60.04 5.08 18.66
CA PRO A 198 -59.61 6.47 18.44
C PRO A 198 -60.73 7.48 18.76
N GLY A 199 -60.35 8.69 19.17
CA GLY A 199 -61.26 9.81 19.41
C GLY A 199 -61.10 10.94 18.38
N PRO A 200 -62.14 11.24 17.57
CA PRO A 200 -62.21 12.46 16.77
C PRO A 200 -63.03 13.54 17.48
N LEU A 201 -62.43 14.71 17.67
CA LEU A 201 -63.04 15.99 18.08
C LEU A 201 -62.25 17.04 17.29
N ASP A 202 -62.72 17.66 16.20
CA ASP A 202 -63.91 18.52 16.04
C ASP A 202 -64.26 19.35 17.29
N GLY A 203 -64.33 20.67 17.10
CA GLY A 203 -64.20 21.64 18.20
C GLY A 203 -64.50 23.11 17.88
N GLY A 204 -64.87 23.45 16.63
CA GLY A 204 -65.65 24.65 16.31
C GLY A 204 -64.95 26.03 16.17
N GLN A 205 -65.57 26.85 15.30
CA GLN A 205 -65.59 28.33 15.25
C GLN A 205 -64.23 29.06 14.99
N ARG A 206 -63.98 29.84 13.93
CA ARG A 206 -64.76 30.86 13.17
C ARG A 206 -65.21 32.09 14.03
N PRO A 207 -65.44 33.27 13.42
CA PRO A 207 -64.52 34.02 12.54
C PRO A 207 -64.55 35.56 12.80
N ARG A 208 -63.55 36.30 12.30
CA ARG A 208 -63.70 37.60 11.61
C ARG A 208 -62.36 38.10 11.07
#